data_AF-A0A090IDW5-F1
#
_entry.id   AF-A0A090IDW5-F1
#
_cell.length_a   1.000
_cell.length_b   1.000
_cell.length_c   1.000
_cell.angle_alpha   90.00
_cell.angle_beta   90.00
_cell.angle_gamma   90.00
#
_symmetry.space_group_name_H-M   'P 1'
#
loop_
_entity.id
_entity.type
_entity.pdbx_description
1 polymer ?
#
loop_
_entity_poly.entity_id
_entity_poly.type
_entity_poly.pdbx_seq_one_letter_code
_entity_poly.pdbx_strand_id
1 'polypeptide(L)'
;MDNFITQLWFSASITGPICLMLFLGVALKRIHLINDNFIEVASKLVFQVTLPAMLFLSIVNAEHDFSSSSRLIIYGLIANFLFFYSQFFQLSLSLKTSKTMV
;
A
#
# COMPACT_ATOMS: atom_id res chain seq x y z
N MET A 1 23.96 -16.60 13.14
CA MET A 1 23.04 -16.58 11.96
C MET A 1 21.59 -16.56 12.42
N ASP A 2 21.33 -16.09 13.64
CA ASP A 2 20.03 -16.12 14.30
C ASP A 2 19.14 -14.95 13.85
N ASN A 3 19.77 -13.85 13.42
CA ASN A 3 19.10 -12.62 12.99
C ASN A 3 18.10 -12.83 11.84
N PHE A 4 18.36 -13.77 10.91
CA PHE A 4 17.46 -13.99 9.77
C PHE A 4 16.14 -14.65 10.21
N ILE A 5 16.23 -15.69 11.05
CA ILE A 5 15.04 -16.35 11.62
C ILE A 5 14.26 -15.37 12.49
N THR A 6 14.94 -14.53 13.29
CA THR A 6 14.27 -13.50 14.10
C THR A 6 13.55 -12.44 13.25
N GLN A 7 14.15 -11.99 12.14
CA GLN A 7 13.51 -11.03 11.23
C GLN A 7 12.28 -11.62 10.50
N LEU A 8 12.36 -12.89 10.10
CA LEU A 8 11.21 -13.61 9.54
C LEU A 8 10.09 -13.72 10.57
N TRP A 9 10.41 -14.07 11.81
CA TRP A 9 9.43 -14.20 12.88
C TRP A 9 8.77 -12.86 13.22
N PHE A 10 9.55 -11.78 13.29
CA PHE A 10 9.02 -10.43 13.51
C PHE A 10 8.05 -10.00 12.40
N SER A 11 8.45 -10.18 11.14
CA SER A 11 7.61 -9.84 9.99
C SER A 11 6.34 -10.69 9.95
N ALA A 12 6.43 -11.97 10.31
CA ALA A 12 5.29 -12.88 10.42
C ALA A 12 4.36 -12.50 11.58
N SER A 13 4.87 -11.97 12.70
CA SER A 13 4.03 -11.52 13.82
C SER A 13 3.21 -10.26 13.47
N ILE A 14 3.73 -9.40 12.59
CA ILE A 14 3.02 -8.19 12.12
C ILE A 14 2.01 -8.52 11.03
N THR A 15 2.43 -9.33 10.04
CA THR A 15 1.60 -9.67 8.87
C THR A 15 0.62 -10.82 9.12
N GLY A 16 0.94 -11.71 10.07
CA GLY A 16 0.16 -12.87 10.44
C GLY A 16 -1.30 -12.55 10.78
N PRO A 17 -1.58 -11.59 11.69
CA PRO A 17 -2.94 -11.19 12.01
C PRO A 17 -3.75 -10.72 10.78
N ILE A 18 -3.12 -9.99 9.87
CA ILE A 18 -3.76 -9.47 8.66
C ILE A 18 -4.10 -10.62 7.70
N CYS A 19 -3.18 -11.56 7.49
CA CYS A 19 -3.43 -12.76 6.70
C CYS A 19 -4.53 -13.64 7.31
N LEU A 20 -4.55 -13.78 8.64
CA LEU A 20 -5.57 -14.56 9.35
C LEU A 20 -6.96 -13.91 9.20
N MET A 21 -7.03 -12.59 9.29
CA MET A 21 -8.25 -11.81 9.01
C MET A 21 -8.74 -12.03 7.57
N LEU A 22 -7.84 -12.03 6.58
CA LEU A 22 -8.20 -12.34 5.18
C LEU A 22 -8.73 -13.76 5.02
N PHE A 23 -8.06 -14.75 5.62
CA PHE A 23 -8.49 -16.15 5.58
C PHE A 23 -9.88 -16.32 6.19
N LEU A 24 -10.16 -15.63 7.30
CA LEU A 24 -11.47 -15.61 7.92
C LEU A 24 -12.53 -15.02 6.99
N GLY A 25 -12.23 -13.91 6.30
CA GLY A 25 -13.12 -13.34 5.28
C GLY A 25 -13.46 -14.33 4.16
N VAL A 26 -12.48 -15.09 3.68
CA VAL A 26 -12.67 -16.14 2.66
C VAL A 26 -13.49 -17.31 3.21
N ALA A 27 -13.24 -17.73 4.46
CA ALA A 27 -14.01 -18.78 5.12
C ALA A 27 -15.49 -18.38 5.26
N LEU A 28 -15.75 -17.14 5.69
CA LEU A 28 -17.10 -16.55 5.80
C LEU A 28 -17.82 -16.49 4.44
N LYS A 29 -17.09 -16.20 3.36
CA LYS A 29 -17.62 -16.28 1.99
C LYS A 29 -18.02 -17.72 1.63
N ARG A 30 -17.16 -18.71 1.94
CA ARG A 30 -17.41 -20.13 1.61
C ARG A 30 -18.65 -20.70 2.31
N ILE A 31 -18.91 -20.29 3.54
CA ILE A 31 -20.13 -20.69 4.28
C ILE A 31 -21.37 -19.87 3.91
N HIS A 32 -21.31 -19.02 2.87
CA HIS A 32 -22.40 -18.16 2.38
C HIS A 32 -22.98 -17.18 3.42
N LEU A 33 -22.28 -16.93 4.54
CA LEU A 33 -22.67 -15.88 5.48
C LEU A 33 -22.53 -14.48 4.86
N ILE A 34 -21.57 -14.34 3.94
CA ILE A 34 -21.30 -13.11 3.21
C ILE A 34 -21.45 -13.39 1.71
N ASN A 35 -22.25 -12.59 1.01
CA ASN A 35 -22.47 -12.68 -0.44
C ASN A 35 -21.64 -11.64 -1.21
N ASP A 36 -21.57 -11.79 -2.54
CA ASP A 36 -20.76 -10.89 -3.38
C ASP A 36 -21.26 -9.43 -3.34
N ASN A 37 -22.56 -9.19 -3.14
CA ASN A 37 -23.12 -7.83 -2.98
C ASN A 37 -22.61 -7.16 -1.69
N PHE A 38 -22.60 -7.86 -0.56
CA PHE A 38 -22.03 -7.33 0.68
C PHE A 38 -20.55 -7.00 0.52
N ILE A 39 -19.79 -7.85 -0.16
CA ILE A 39 -18.37 -7.61 -0.43
C ILE A 39 -18.19 -6.33 -1.26
N GLU A 40 -19.03 -6.12 -2.27
CA GLU A 40 -18.99 -4.91 -3.09
C GLU A 40 -19.28 -3.65 -2.26
N VAL A 41 -20.34 -3.67 -1.44
CA VAL A 41 -20.71 -2.53 -0.59
C VAL A 41 -19.64 -2.26 0.47
N ALA A 42 -19.13 -3.30 1.13
CA ALA A 42 -18.07 -3.18 2.13
C ALA A 42 -16.78 -2.64 1.51
N SER A 43 -16.40 -3.12 0.33
CA SER A 43 -15.22 -2.61 -0.40
C SER A 43 -15.38 -1.12 -0.72
N LYS A 44 -16.53 -0.69 -1.24
CA LYS A 44 -16.80 0.74 -1.49
C LYS A 44 -16.70 1.56 -0.21
N LEU A 45 -17.23 1.07 0.91
CA LEU A 45 -17.13 1.75 2.20
C LEU A 45 -15.67 1.90 2.65
N VAL A 46 -14.87 0.83 2.57
CA VAL A 46 -13.45 0.87 2.96
C VAL A 46 -12.67 1.87 2.10
N PHE A 47 -12.88 1.87 0.79
CA PHE A 47 -12.18 2.79 -0.10
C PHE A 47 -12.64 4.24 0.03
N GLN A 48 -13.94 4.48 0.20
CA GLN A 48 -14.48 5.84 0.24
C GLN A 48 -14.40 6.48 1.62
N VAL A 49 -14.39 5.70 2.69
CA VAL A 49 -14.46 6.20 4.07
C VAL A 49 -13.20 5.85 4.84
N THR A 50 -12.84 4.57 4.91
CA THR A 50 -11.72 4.11 5.76
C THR A 50 -10.38 4.60 5.23
N LEU A 51 -10.16 4.64 3.92
CA LEU A 51 -8.90 5.10 3.33
C LEU A 51 -8.69 6.61 3.57
N PRO A 52 -9.63 7.53 3.27
CA PRO A 52 -9.48 8.94 3.65
C PRO A 52 -9.34 9.16 5.15
N ALA A 53 -10.08 8.40 5.98
CA ALA A 53 -9.97 8.49 7.43
C ALA A 53 -8.60 8.03 7.94
N MET A 54 -8.05 6.93 7.42
CA MET A 54 -6.69 6.46 7.71
C MET A 54 -5.65 7.52 7.32
N LEU A 55 -5.78 8.13 6.15
CA LEU A 55 -4.88 9.20 5.72
C LEU A 55 -4.97 10.40 6.66
N PHE A 56 -6.19 10.83 7.01
CA PHE A 56 -6.40 11.93 7.95
C PHE A 56 -5.82 11.63 9.35
N LEU A 57 -6.09 10.45 9.90
CA LEU A 57 -5.52 10.02 11.18
C LEU A 57 -4.00 9.95 11.13
N SER A 58 -3.42 9.51 10.00
CA SER A 58 -1.97 9.49 9.82
C SER A 58 -1.37 10.89 9.82
N ILE A 59 -2.08 11.88 9.27
CA ILE A 59 -1.64 13.29 9.26
C ILE A 59 -1.77 13.91 10.65
N VAL A 60 -2.88 13.68 11.36
CA VAL A 60 -3.12 14.28 12.68
C VAL A 60 -2.21 13.70 13.76
N ASN A 61 -1.90 12.40 13.68
CA ASN A 61 -0.96 11.75 14.61
C ASN A 61 0.51 11.95 14.23
N ALA A 62 0.82 12.63 13.12
CA ALA A 62 2.20 12.95 12.77
C ALA A 62 2.73 14.03 13.73
N GLU A 63 3.45 13.60 14.78
CA GLU A 63 4.11 14.48 15.74
C GLU A 63 5.08 15.45 15.05
N HIS A 64 5.05 16.69 15.52
CA HIS A 64 5.55 17.88 14.82
C HIS A 64 7.02 18.18 15.17
N ASP A 65 7.96 17.29 14.83
CA ASP A 65 9.41 17.61 14.86
C ASP A 65 9.84 18.31 13.56
N PHE A 66 9.41 19.56 13.40
CA PHE A 66 9.57 20.36 12.17
C PHE A 66 11.04 20.49 11.70
N SER A 67 12.01 20.38 12.61
CA SER A 67 13.46 20.46 12.33
C SER A 67 14.07 19.18 11.72
N SER A 68 13.45 18.02 11.95
CA SER A 68 13.90 16.72 11.43
C SER A 68 13.03 16.22 10.27
N SER A 69 11.72 16.46 10.32
CA SER A 69 10.77 16.00 9.30
C SER A 69 10.85 16.78 7.99
N SER A 70 11.25 18.05 8.00
CA SER A 70 11.39 18.88 6.78
C SER A 70 12.41 18.30 5.79
N ARG A 71 13.54 17.77 6.28
CA ARG A 71 14.54 17.08 5.46
C ARG A 71 14.01 15.77 4.87
N LEU A 72 13.23 15.00 5.62
CA LEU A 72 12.61 13.77 5.16
C LEU A 72 11.52 14.02 4.11
N ILE A 73 10.73 15.09 4.26
CA ILE A 73 9.72 15.50 3.28
C ILE A 73 10.37 15.92 1.97
N ILE A 74 11.42 16.77 2.01
CA ILE A 74 12.15 17.20 0.82
C ILE A 74 12.81 16.00 0.12
N TYR A 75 13.41 15.09 0.89
CA TYR A 75 13.97 13.85 0.35
C TYR A 75 12.90 12.99 -0.33
N GLY A 76 11.76 12.78 0.32
CA GLY A 76 10.64 12.03 -0.25
C GLY A 76 10.07 12.67 -1.51
N LEU A 77 9.98 14.01 -1.54
CA LEU A 77 9.51 14.77 -2.70
C LEU A 77 10.47 14.59 -3.89
N ILE A 78 11.76 14.81 -3.69
CA ILE A 78 12.79 14.62 -4.73
C ILE A 78 12.80 13.17 -5.22
N ALA A 79 12.74 12.19 -4.31
CA ALA A 79 12.71 10.77 -4.65
C ALA A 79 11.48 10.41 -5.50
N ASN A 80 10.30 10.93 -5.16
CA ASN A 80 9.07 10.69 -5.92
C ASN A 80 9.14 11.30 -7.33
N PHE A 81 9.68 12.52 -7.47
CA PHE A 81 9.89 13.15 -8.78
C PHE A 81 10.88 12.36 -9.64
N LEU A 82 12.00 11.92 -9.07
CA LEU A 82 12.98 11.09 -9.77
C LEU A 82 12.39 9.77 -10.23
N PHE A 83 11.62 9.10 -9.36
CA PHE A 83 10.95 7.84 -9.68
C PHE A 83 9.92 8.01 -10.78
N PHE A 84 9.10 9.06 -10.72
CA PHE A 84 8.15 9.40 -11.77
C PHE A 84 8.86 9.66 -13.11
N TYR A 85 9.95 10.42 -13.11
CA TYR A 85 10.70 10.71 -14.33
C TYR A 85 11.36 9.47 -14.92
N SER A 86 11.92 8.60 -14.06
CA SER A 86 12.52 7.33 -14.46
C SER A 86 11.47 6.38 -15.07
N GLN A 87 10.31 6.25 -14.42
CA GLN A 87 9.20 5.44 -14.91
C GLN A 87 8.64 5.97 -16.23
N PHE A 88 8.51 7.29 -16.35
CA PHE A 88 8.05 7.95 -17.58
C PHE A 88 9.05 7.76 -18.73
N PHE A 89 10.36 7.85 -18.45
CA PHE A 89 11.40 7.59 -19.42
C PHE A 89 11.38 6.14 -19.92
N GLN A 90 11.20 5.18 -19.01
CA GLN A 90 11.05 3.77 -19.35
C GLN A 90 9.82 3.52 -20.23
N LEU A 91 8.70 4.20 -19.93
CA LEU A 91 7.47 4.13 -20.73
C LEU A 91 7.64 4.80 -22.11
N SER A 92 8.37 5.91 -22.18
CA SER A 92 8.68 6.61 -23.44
C SER A 92 9.56 5.76 -24.38
N LEU A 93 10.51 5.01 -23.82
CA LEU A 93 11.32 4.03 -24.57
C LEU A 93 10.48 2.85 -25.06
N SER A 94 9.57 2.33 -24.23
CA SER A 94 8.68 1.22 -24.60
C SER A 94 7.64 1.59 -25.67
N LEU A 95 7.20 2.86 -25.73
CA LEU A 95 6.32 3.33 -26.81
C LEU A 95 7.09 3.66 -28.10
N LYS A 96 8.40 3.95 -28.02
CA LYS A 96 9.22 4.21 -29.20
C LYS A 96 9.57 2.95 -30.00
N THR A 97 9.61 1.77 -29.36
CA THR A 97 9.81 0.50 -30.08
C THR A 97 8.57 -0.03 -30.81
N SER A 98 7.35 0.39 -30.42
CA SER A 98 6.11 -0.06 -31.06
C SER A 98 5.74 0.72 -32.33
N LYS A 99 6.36 1.89 -32.58
CA LYS A 99 6.13 2.69 -33.81
C LYS A 99 7.06 2.33 -34.98
N THR A 100 8.01 1.40 -34.79
CA THR A 100 8.95 0.94 -35.83
C THR A 100 8.53 -0.42 -36.43
N MET A 101 7.35 -0.93 -36.05
CA MET A 101 6.75 -2.17 -36.55
C MET A 101 5.28 -1.92 -36.96
N VAL A 102 5.02 -0.82 -37.66
CA VAL A 102 3.83 -0.61 -38.51
C VAL A 102 4.30 0.05 -39.80
#